data_AF-A0A953YYP7-F1
#
_entry.id   AF-A0A953YYP7-F1
#
_cell.length_a   1.000
_cell.length_b   1.000
_cell.length_c   1.000
_cell.angle_alpha   90.00
_cell.angle_beta   90.00
_cell.angle_gamma   90.00
#
_symmetry.space_group_name_H-M   'P 1'
#
loop_
_entity.id
_entity.type
_entity.pdbx_description
1 polymer ?
#
loop_
_entity_poly.entity_id
_entity_poly.type
_entity_poly.pdbx_seq_one_letter_code
_entity_poly.pdbx_strand_id
1 'polypeptide(L)' 'RNHYIKTLGLWADALERNKDTAIQVAGEQNYENYMRYLKGCQYYFIDDSIDVSLVTYLKPGAAAA' A
#
# COMPACT_ATOMS: atom_id res chain seq x y z
N ARG A 1 6.43 4.39 -7.73
CA ARG A 1 6.04 3.01 -8.10
C ARG A 1 6.70 1.82 -7.36
N ASN A 2 7.91 1.34 -7.72
CA ASN A 2 8.43 0.02 -7.29
C ASN A 2 8.52 -0.17 -5.77
N HIS A 3 8.79 0.90 -5.03
CA HIS A 3 8.77 0.88 -3.57
C HIS A 3 7.39 0.49 -3.03
N TYR A 4 6.30 1.00 -3.61
CA TYR A 4 4.94 0.72 -3.16
C TYR A 4 4.51 -0.72 -3.48
N ILE A 5 4.93 -1.28 -4.62
CA ILE A 5 4.73 -2.71 -4.95
C ILE A 5 5.34 -3.61 -3.87
N LYS A 6 6.58 -3.30 -3.44
CA LYS A 6 7.27 -4.04 -2.39
C LYS A 6 6.58 -3.89 -1.04
N THR A 7 6.24 -2.66 -0.66
CA THR A 7 5.59 -2.37 0.63
C THR A 7 4.26 -3.10 0.77
N LEU A 8 3.38 -3.00 -0.24
CA LEU A 8 2.06 -3.65 -0.20
C LEU A 8 2.16 -5.18 -0.15
N GLY A 9 3.14 -5.76 -0.86
CA GLY A 9 3.43 -7.18 -0.77
C GLY A 9 3.81 -7.61 0.65
N LEU A 10 4.78 -6.91 1.25
CA LEU A 10 5.23 -7.19 2.62
C LEU A 10 4.11 -7.05 3.66
N TRP A 11 3.24 -6.04 3.51
CA TRP A 11 2.10 -5.84 4.40
C TRP A 11 1.05 -6.95 4.25
N ALA A 12 0.70 -7.31 3.00
CA ALA A 12 -0.26 -8.37 2.77
C ALA A 12 0.26 -9.73 3.29
N ASP A 13 1.54 -10.03 3.07
CA ASP A 13 2.14 -11.27 3.57
C ASP A 13 2.23 -11.28 5.10
N ALA A 14 2.47 -10.13 5.74
CA ALA A 14 2.42 -10.01 7.19
C ALA A 14 1.00 -10.18 7.74
N LEU A 15 -0.02 -9.62 7.08
CA LEU A 15 -1.41 -9.76 7.47
C LEU A 15 -1.88 -11.22 7.35
N GLU A 16 -1.57 -11.88 6.24
CA GLU A 16 -1.89 -13.30 6.01
C GLU A 16 -1.24 -14.21 7.07
N ARG A 17 0.05 -13.97 7.39
CA ARG A 17 0.74 -14.73 8.45
C ARG A 17 0.12 -14.56 9.84
N ASN A 18 -0.63 -13.47 10.06
CA ASN A 18 -1.30 -13.19 11.33
C ASN A 18 -2.83 -13.25 11.18
N LYS A 19 -3.35 -14.01 10.21
CA LYS A 19 -4.78 -14.10 9.88
C LYS A 19 -5.66 -14.35 11.10
N ASP A 20 -5.36 -15.37 11.89
CA ASP A 20 -6.19 -15.74 13.05
C ASP A 20 -6.28 -14.60 14.07
N THR A 21 -5.15 -13.96 14.37
CA THR A 21 -5.10 -12.79 15.26
C THR A 21 -5.84 -11.60 14.66
N ALA A 22 -5.69 -11.34 13.37
CA ALA A 22 -6.37 -10.24 12.70
C ALA A 22 -7.89 -10.43 12.71
N ILE A 23 -8.37 -11.65 12.46
CA ILE A 23 -9.79 -12.02 12.54
C ILE A 23 -10.29 -11.92 13.98
N GLN A 24 -9.51 -12.38 14.97
CA GLN A 24 -9.90 -12.25 16.38
C GLN A 24 -10.05 -10.79 16.81
N VAL A 25 -9.16 -9.91 16.34
CA VAL A 25 -9.12 -8.49 16.73
C VAL A 25 -10.18 -7.67 15.98
N ALA A 26 -10.37 -7.92 14.69
CA ALA A 26 -11.14 -7.04 13.81
C ALA A 26 -12.30 -7.73 13.09
N GLY A 27 -12.44 -9.06 13.18
CA GLY A 27 -13.45 -9.83 12.47
C GLY A 27 -13.05 -10.20 11.04
N GLU A 28 -13.68 -11.26 10.51
CA GLU A 28 -13.38 -11.83 9.20
C GLU A 28 -13.63 -10.84 8.05
N GLN A 29 -14.74 -10.10 8.08
CA GLN A 29 -15.05 -9.13 7.05
C GLN A 29 -13.97 -8.05 6.91
N ASN A 30 -13.41 -7.59 8.03
CA ASN A 30 -12.34 -6.60 8.00
C ASN A 30 -11.04 -7.20 7.47
N TYR A 31 -10.68 -8.42 7.90
CA TYR A 31 -9.52 -9.13 7.33
C TYR A 31 -9.61 -9.22 5.80
N GLU A 32 -10.73 -9.70 5.28
CA GLU A 32 -10.94 -9.84 3.82
C GLU A 32 -10.90 -8.50 3.09
N ASN A 33 -11.49 -7.45 3.66
CA ASN A 33 -11.43 -6.10 3.10
C ASN A 33 -9.99 -5.58 2.98
N TYR A 34 -9.18 -5.75 4.02
CA TYR A 34 -7.78 -5.32 4.01
C TYR A 34 -6.93 -6.17 3.06
N MET A 35 -7.15 -7.49 3.00
CA MET A 35 -6.47 -8.35 2.03
C MET A 35 -6.80 -7.95 0.60
N ARG A 36 -8.08 -7.70 0.30
CA ARG A 36 -8.51 -7.19 -1.02
C ARG A 36 -7.86 -5.86 -1.35
N TYR A 37 -7.82 -4.92 -0.40
CA TYR A 37 -7.18 -3.63 -0.59
C TYR A 37 -5.67 -3.78 -0.87
N LEU A 38 -4.94 -4.49 -0.01
CA LEU A 38 -3.48 -4.59 -0.12
C LEU A 38 -3.04 -5.31 -1.40
N LYS A 39 -3.60 -6.49 -1.67
CA LYS A 39 -3.25 -7.25 -2.89
C LYS A 39 -3.79 -6.57 -4.15
N GLY A 40 -4.98 -5.96 -4.09
CA GLY A 40 -5.56 -5.21 -5.20
C GLY A 40 -4.73 -3.98 -5.57
N CYS A 41 -4.35 -3.15 -4.59
CA CYS A 41 -3.45 -2.03 -4.83
C CYS A 41 -2.10 -2.51 -5.36
N GLN A 42 -1.53 -3.59 -4.82
CA GLN A 42 -0.25 -4.12 -5.30
C GLN A 42 -0.34 -4.48 -6.80
N TYR A 43 -1.42 -5.16 -7.19
CA TYR A 43 -1.69 -5.48 -8.59
C TYR A 43 -1.77 -4.23 -9.47
N TYR A 44 -2.56 -3.22 -9.07
CA TYR A 44 -2.69 -2.00 -9.88
C TYR A 44 -1.41 -1.17 -9.96
N PHE A 45 -0.53 -1.23 -8.94
CA PHE A 45 0.82 -0.66 -9.07
C PHE A 45 1.70 -1.48 -10.03
N ILE A 46 1.58 -2.81 -10.09
CA ILE A 46 2.32 -3.68 -11.03
C ILE A 46 1.85 -3.47 -12.48
N ASP A 47 0.58 -3.17 -12.67
CA ASP A 47 -0.06 -2.94 -13.97
C ASP A 47 0.04 -1.48 -14.47
N ASP A 48 0.74 -0.60 -13.75
CA ASP A 48 0.84 0.84 -14.08
C ASP A 48 -0.48 1.61 -14.06
N SER A 49 -1.55 1.00 -13.56
CA SER A 49 -2.87 1.63 -13.39
C SER A 49 -2.88 2.73 -12.33
N ILE A 50 -1.95 2.68 -11.35
CA ILE A 50 -1.79 3.70 -10.29
C ILE A 50 -0.31 3.98 -9.99
N ASP A 51 0.00 5.17 -9.48
CA ASP A 51 1.35 5.55 -9.04
C ASP A 51 1.35 6.37 -7.73
N VAL A 52 2.56 6.57 -7.18
CA VAL A 52 2.85 7.34 -5.97
C VAL A 52 3.88 8.42 -6.31
N SER A 53 3.54 9.67 -6.02
CA SER A 53 4.39 10.82 -6.33
C SER A 53 4.92 11.47 -5.06
N LEU A 54 6.23 11.72 -5.03
CA LEU A 54 6.86 12.63 -4.07
C LEU A 54 7.02 13.99 -4.77
N VAL A 55 6.08 14.89 -4.54
CA VAL A 55 6.07 16.20 -5.21
C VAL A 55 6.65 17.27 -4.31
N THR A 56 7.57 18.06 -4.85
CA THR A 56 8.09 19.26 -4.19
C THR A 56 7.51 20.48 -4.87
N TYR A 57 6.92 21.38 -4.09
CA TYR A 57 6.42 22.68 -4.55
C TYR A 57 7.33 23.78 -4.00
N LEU A 58 7.81 24.64 -4.90
CA LEU A 58 8.72 25.73 -4.56
C LEU A 58 8.00 27.08 -4.64
N LYS A 59 8.27 27.96 -3.67
CA LYS A 59 7.84 29.36 -3.73
C LYS A 59 8.63 30.11 -4.82
N PRO A 60 8.12 31.24 -5.35
CA PRO A 60 8.92 32.13 -6.20
C PRO A 60 10.22 32.54 -5.51
N GLY A 61 11.35 32.43 -6.21
CA GLY A 61 12.67 32.75 -5.67
C GLY A 61 13.28 31.66 -4.77
N ALA A 62 12.68 30.47 -4.68
CA ALA A 62 13.33 29.33 -4.04
C ALA A 62 14.69 29.03 -4.72
N ALA A 63 15.70 28.73 -3.91
CA ALA A 63 17.00 28.34 -4.42
C ALA A 63 16.87 27.11 -5.33
N ALA A 64 17.61 27.11 -6.44
CA ALA A 64 17.74 25.91 -7.26
C ALA A 64 18.36 24.79 -6.42
N ALA A 65 17.79 23.60 -6.55
CA ALA A 65 18.29 22.38 -5.91
C ALA A 65 19.59 21.90 -6.56
#